data_AF-A0A7S2Z3P9-F1
#
_entry.id   AF-A0A7S2Z3P9-F1
#
_cell.length_a   1.000
_cell.length_b   1.000
_cell.length_c   1.000
_cell.angle_alpha   90.00
_cell.angle_beta   90.00
_cell.angle_gamma   90.00
#
_symmetry.space_group_name_H-M   'P 1'
#
loop_
_entity.id
_entity.type
_entity.pdbx_description
1 polymer ?
#
loop_
_entity_poly.entity_id
_entity_poly.type
_entity_poly.pdbx_seq_one_letter_code
_entity_poly.pdbx_strand_id
1 'polypeptide(L)'
;VIVGLAVSVAIYYVWRTTYGVVSLFLDLSETFAELGVLAVTVAAALGLGLYVRERARINPSKLYRMAMTKMNTSPTVLDVMGAPLTGSHLQASVLSGGGVRVKGYGLKVRSKRLHMIFPVSGPEARGVVSIEAKKKRGRHKFKLLAVDVVRNDGHEERIFLEGSDSLYNRGGILSELRDPFLKVAAAQSMYEREDDEEDAETQRELGRGGSAAASATGSSSSGSAGPRSQLGGSEAEAEEAKQLYFYEWGWEMLLTQMSKLKMKVKQSQSLKV
;
A
#
# COMPACT_ATOMS: atom_id res chain seq x y z
N VAL A 1 -46.22 65.08 -32.66
CA VAL A 1 -45.21 65.07 -31.57
C VAL A 1 -45.36 63.86 -30.66
N ILE A 2 -46.53 63.62 -30.05
CA ILE A 2 -46.77 62.50 -29.11
C ILE A 2 -46.48 61.13 -29.73
N VAL A 3 -46.97 60.86 -30.95
CA VAL A 3 -46.74 59.58 -31.65
C VAL A 3 -45.26 59.37 -31.97
N GLY A 4 -44.54 60.42 -32.37
CA GLY A 4 -43.10 60.34 -32.63
C GLY A 4 -42.28 60.04 -31.37
N LEU A 5 -42.68 60.62 -30.22
CA LEU A 5 -42.07 60.32 -28.92
C LEU A 5 -42.31 58.87 -28.49
N ALA A 6 -43.53 58.37 -28.67
CA ALA A 6 -43.88 56.99 -28.35
C ALA A 6 -43.09 55.97 -29.21
N VAL A 7 -42.94 56.24 -30.50
CA VAL A 7 -42.15 55.39 -31.42
C VAL A 7 -40.67 55.39 -31.04
N SER A 8 -40.08 56.55 -30.75
CA SER A 8 -38.67 56.63 -30.33
C SER A 8 -38.40 55.89 -29.03
N VAL A 9 -39.32 55.97 -28.06
CA VAL A 9 -39.23 55.22 -26.80
C VAL A 9 -39.29 53.72 -27.07
N ALA A 10 -40.21 53.27 -27.93
CA ALA A 10 -40.31 51.85 -28.29
C ALA A 10 -39.03 51.32 -28.96
N ILE A 11 -38.46 52.10 -29.89
CA ILE A 11 -37.20 51.75 -30.57
C ILE A 11 -36.06 51.67 -29.55
N TYR A 12 -35.97 52.62 -28.63
CA TYR A 12 -34.95 52.60 -27.57
C TYR A 12 -35.05 51.34 -26.70
N TYR A 13 -36.26 50.96 -26.28
CA TYR A 13 -36.45 49.74 -25.49
C TYR A 13 -36.08 48.48 -26.26
N VAL A 14 -36.47 48.37 -27.53
CA VAL A 14 -36.10 47.23 -28.39
C VAL A 14 -34.59 47.13 -28.58
N TRP A 15 -33.92 48.25 -28.84
CA TRP A 15 -32.45 48.26 -28.93
C TRP A 15 -31.81 47.85 -27.60
N ARG A 16 -32.28 48.40 -26.48
CA ARG A 16 -31.70 48.14 -25.16
C ARG A 16 -31.87 46.69 -24.71
N THR A 17 -33.01 46.07 -25.00
CA THR A 17 -33.26 44.65 -24.69
C THR A 17 -32.48 43.73 -25.61
N THR A 18 -32.47 44.01 -26.93
CA THR A 18 -31.70 43.21 -27.89
C THR A 18 -30.20 43.24 -27.57
N TYR A 19 -29.65 44.42 -27.29
CA TYR A 19 -28.25 44.55 -26.89
C TYR A 19 -27.97 43.85 -25.56
N GLY A 20 -28.86 43.96 -24.57
CA GLY A 20 -28.69 43.30 -23.27
C GLY A 20 -28.73 41.77 -23.35
N VAL A 21 -29.56 41.21 -24.24
CA VAL A 21 -29.60 39.76 -24.48
C VAL A 21 -28.33 39.31 -25.19
N VAL A 22 -27.92 40.01 -26.26
CA VAL A 22 -26.70 39.67 -27.01
C VAL A 22 -25.45 39.78 -26.14
N SER A 23 -25.31 40.85 -25.35
CA SER A 23 -24.16 41.02 -24.45
C SER A 23 -24.10 39.92 -23.39
N LEU A 24 -25.26 39.51 -22.85
CA LEU A 24 -25.32 38.42 -21.88
C LEU A 24 -24.84 37.10 -22.48
N PHE A 25 -25.16 36.78 -23.74
CA PHE A 25 -24.63 35.58 -24.39
C PHE A 25 -23.13 35.65 -24.71
N LEU A 26 -22.65 36.83 -25.12
CA LEU A 26 -21.22 37.05 -25.40
C LEU A 26 -20.39 36.94 -24.11
N ASP A 27 -20.80 37.64 -23.06
CA ASP A 27 -20.13 37.62 -21.75
C ASP A 27 -20.22 36.23 -21.11
N LEU A 28 -21.37 35.55 -21.24
CA LEU A 28 -21.55 34.20 -20.73
C LEU A 28 -20.65 33.19 -21.47
N SER A 29 -20.52 33.32 -22.80
CA SER A 29 -19.60 32.49 -23.60
C SER A 29 -18.14 32.74 -23.22
N GLU A 30 -17.75 34.01 -23.02
CA GLU A 30 -16.39 34.38 -22.63
C GLU A 30 -16.07 33.86 -21.22
N THR A 31 -16.94 34.09 -20.25
CA THR A 31 -16.77 33.60 -18.87
C THR A 31 -16.78 32.08 -18.77
N PHE A 32 -17.60 31.37 -19.57
CA PHE A 32 -17.54 29.90 -19.61
C PHE A 32 -16.24 29.38 -20.24
N ALA A 33 -15.71 30.06 -21.25
CA ALA A 33 -14.41 29.72 -21.83
C ALA A 33 -13.28 29.91 -20.81
N GLU A 34 -13.27 31.03 -20.08
CA GLU A 34 -12.30 31.29 -19.01
C GLU A 34 -12.36 30.22 -17.90
N LEU A 35 -13.57 29.90 -17.42
CA LEU A 35 -13.77 28.87 -16.40
C LEU A 35 -13.41 27.47 -16.92
N GLY A 36 -13.68 27.18 -18.19
CA GLY A 36 -13.31 25.92 -18.83
C GLY A 36 -11.80 25.73 -18.91
N VAL A 37 -11.06 26.75 -19.37
CA VAL A 37 -9.59 26.73 -19.42
C VAL A 37 -8.99 26.66 -18.01
N LEU A 38 -9.57 27.38 -17.04
CA LEU A 38 -9.17 27.28 -15.64
C LEU A 38 -9.37 25.86 -15.10
N ALA A 39 -10.52 25.23 -15.38
CA ALA A 39 -10.79 23.87 -14.94
C ALA A 39 -9.80 22.86 -15.55
N VAL A 40 -9.49 22.98 -16.85
CA VAL A 40 -8.51 22.11 -17.54
C VAL A 40 -7.10 22.30 -16.98
N THR A 41 -6.68 23.54 -16.73
CA THR A 41 -5.34 23.81 -16.17
C THR A 41 -5.21 23.28 -14.75
N VAL A 42 -6.24 23.45 -13.91
CA VAL A 42 -6.28 22.86 -12.56
C VAL A 42 -6.26 21.33 -12.63
N ALA A 43 -7.08 20.73 -13.49
CA ALA A 43 -7.11 19.27 -13.67
C ALA A 43 -5.77 18.72 -14.16
N ALA A 44 -5.11 19.41 -15.10
CA ALA A 44 -3.79 19.04 -15.60
C ALA A 44 -2.71 19.17 -14.51
N ALA A 45 -2.73 20.25 -13.72
CA ALA A 45 -1.80 20.45 -12.60
C ALA A 45 -1.98 19.39 -11.51
N LEU A 46 -3.22 19.06 -11.15
CA LEU A 46 -3.54 18.00 -10.19
C LEU A 46 -3.14 16.61 -10.74
N GLY A 47 -3.47 16.33 -11.99
CA GLY A 47 -3.10 15.08 -12.67
C GLY A 47 -1.60 14.88 -12.73
N LEU A 48 -0.85 15.93 -13.10
CA LEU A 48 0.61 15.91 -13.11
C LEU A 48 1.18 15.75 -11.69
N GLY A 49 0.62 16.44 -10.71
CA GLY A 49 1.02 16.34 -9.30
C GLY A 49 0.84 14.92 -8.76
N LEU A 50 -0.31 14.30 -9.01
CA LEU A 50 -0.59 12.91 -8.62
C LEU A 50 0.31 11.92 -9.36
N TYR A 51 0.54 12.14 -10.65
CA TYR A 51 1.45 11.31 -11.47
C TYR A 51 2.88 11.34 -10.93
N VAL A 52 3.42 12.53 -10.64
CA VAL A 52 4.76 12.70 -10.06
C VAL A 52 4.82 12.07 -8.67
N ARG A 53 3.79 12.27 -7.84
CA ARG A 53 3.70 11.69 -6.49
C ARG A 53 3.75 10.17 -6.54
N GLU A 54 2.98 9.55 -7.43
CA GLU A 54 2.94 8.09 -7.58
C GLU A 54 4.28 7.54 -8.08
N ARG A 55 4.90 8.23 -9.05
CA ARG A 55 6.20 7.81 -9.57
C ARG A 55 7.32 7.96 -8.53
N ALA A 56 7.19 8.88 -7.58
CA ALA A 56 8.16 9.12 -6.51
C ALA A 56 7.98 8.22 -5.27
N ARG A 57 6.75 7.76 -4.96
CA ARG A 57 6.49 6.88 -3.80
C ARG A 57 6.97 5.45 -4.04
N ILE A 58 7.52 4.81 -3.02
CA ILE A 58 7.94 3.40 -3.06
C ILE A 58 6.88 2.59 -2.33
N ASN A 59 6.35 1.55 -2.96
CA ASN A 59 5.33 0.68 -2.37
C ASN A 59 6.01 -0.61 -1.84
N PRO A 60 5.99 -0.89 -0.52
CA PRO A 60 6.63 -2.05 0.08
C PRO A 60 6.03 -3.37 -0.38
N SER A 61 4.70 -3.47 -0.50
CA SER A 61 4.01 -4.68 -0.95
C SER A 61 4.42 -5.11 -2.36
N LYS A 62 4.68 -4.14 -3.25
CA LYS A 62 5.19 -4.42 -4.60
C LYS A 62 6.63 -4.95 -4.57
N LEU A 63 7.48 -4.41 -3.70
CA LEU A 63 8.83 -4.95 -3.49
C LEU A 63 8.77 -6.37 -2.93
N TYR A 64 7.91 -6.62 -1.95
CA TYR A 64 7.72 -7.93 -1.33
C TYR A 64 7.36 -8.97 -2.39
N ARG A 65 6.35 -8.69 -3.23
CA ARG A 65 5.97 -9.58 -4.35
C ARG A 65 7.13 -9.82 -5.31
N MET A 66 7.84 -8.76 -5.70
CA MET A 66 9.02 -8.88 -6.58
C MET A 66 10.15 -9.71 -5.95
N ALA A 67 10.36 -9.58 -4.65
CA ALA A 67 11.37 -10.35 -3.92
C ALA A 67 10.97 -11.83 -3.81
N MET A 68 9.72 -12.12 -3.46
CA MET A 68 9.19 -13.49 -3.44
C MET A 68 9.30 -14.16 -4.80
N THR A 69 8.93 -13.45 -5.89
CA THR A 69 9.12 -14.00 -7.25
C THR A 69 10.59 -14.30 -7.54
N LYS A 70 11.53 -13.45 -7.10
CA LYS A 70 12.96 -13.69 -7.31
C LYS A 70 13.50 -14.87 -6.50
N MET A 71 13.09 -15.02 -5.25
CA MET A 71 13.51 -16.14 -4.41
C MET A 71 12.92 -17.47 -4.89
N ASN A 72 11.64 -17.47 -5.28
CA ASN A 72 10.98 -18.66 -5.86
C ASN A 72 11.47 -19.03 -7.27
N THR A 73 12.31 -18.21 -7.89
CA THR A 73 12.92 -18.51 -9.20
C THR A 73 14.41 -18.75 -9.11
N SER A 74 15.04 -18.50 -7.96
CA SER A 74 16.48 -18.69 -7.78
C SER A 74 16.79 -20.11 -7.28
N PRO A 75 17.61 -20.91 -7.98
CA PRO A 75 17.95 -22.25 -7.56
C PRO A 75 18.70 -22.26 -6.22
N THR A 76 19.62 -21.32 -6.00
CA THR A 76 20.42 -21.25 -4.77
C THR A 76 19.59 -21.16 -3.49
N VAL A 77 18.45 -20.47 -3.52
CA VAL A 77 17.58 -20.37 -2.34
C VAL A 77 16.71 -21.62 -2.21
N LEU A 78 16.21 -22.16 -3.32
CA LEU A 78 15.38 -23.35 -3.33
C LEU A 78 16.15 -24.61 -2.92
N ASP A 79 17.43 -24.70 -3.26
CA ASP A 79 18.31 -25.82 -2.88
C ASP A 79 18.56 -25.88 -1.36
N VAL A 80 18.44 -24.75 -0.66
CA VAL A 80 18.71 -24.64 0.78
C VAL A 80 17.43 -24.65 1.61
N MET A 81 16.35 -24.06 1.11
CA MET A 81 15.09 -23.91 1.84
C MET A 81 13.98 -24.88 1.41
N GLY A 82 14.10 -25.49 0.23
CA GLY A 82 13.04 -26.26 -0.41
C GLY A 82 11.95 -25.39 -1.06
N ALA A 83 11.18 -25.98 -1.97
CA ALA A 83 10.01 -25.36 -2.59
C ALA A 83 8.70 -25.96 -2.03
N PRO A 84 7.63 -25.18 -1.85
CA PRO A 84 7.47 -23.75 -2.14
C PRO A 84 7.88 -22.84 -0.96
N LEU A 85 8.43 -21.65 -1.25
CA LEU A 85 8.68 -20.65 -0.21
C LEU A 85 7.39 -19.87 0.09
N THR A 86 7.06 -19.83 1.37
CA THR A 86 5.95 -19.07 1.93
C THR A 86 6.49 -17.89 2.73
N GLY A 87 6.04 -16.68 2.39
CA GLY A 87 6.44 -15.49 3.14
C GLY A 87 5.38 -15.10 4.17
N SER A 88 5.82 -14.55 5.30
CA SER A 88 4.91 -14.11 6.37
C SER A 88 4.28 -12.75 6.08
N HIS A 89 3.11 -12.50 6.68
CA HIS A 89 2.46 -11.19 6.70
C HIS A 89 3.23 -10.17 7.57
N LEU A 90 4.10 -10.63 8.47
CA LEU A 90 4.90 -9.74 9.32
C LEU A 90 6.05 -9.13 8.53
N GLN A 91 5.99 -7.81 8.29
CA GLN A 91 6.99 -7.09 7.52
C GLN A 91 7.39 -5.81 8.25
N ALA A 92 8.69 -5.64 8.49
CA ALA A 92 9.25 -4.37 8.95
C ALA A 92 9.78 -3.60 7.74
N SER A 93 9.26 -2.40 7.49
CA SER A 93 9.73 -1.58 6.37
C SER A 93 10.02 -0.15 6.82
N VAL A 94 11.17 0.37 6.41
CA VAL A 94 11.63 1.73 6.74
C VAL A 94 12.09 2.43 5.47
N LEU A 95 11.56 3.63 5.25
CA LEU A 95 12.00 4.51 4.18
C LEU A 95 13.16 5.37 4.68
N SER A 96 14.35 5.16 4.12
CA SER A 96 15.55 5.94 4.45
C SER A 96 15.96 6.88 3.33
N GLY A 97 16.50 8.04 3.73
CA GLY A 97 16.98 9.06 2.83
C GLY A 97 15.86 9.81 2.10
N GLY A 98 16.13 10.20 0.85
CA GLY A 98 15.36 11.26 0.20
C GLY A 98 15.85 12.64 0.61
N GLY A 99 15.11 13.66 0.21
CA GLY A 99 15.43 15.06 0.49
C GLY A 99 16.07 15.77 -0.70
N VAL A 100 15.93 17.09 -0.67
CA VAL A 100 16.50 18.00 -1.66
C VAL A 100 17.73 18.61 -1.02
N ARG A 101 18.91 18.38 -1.62
CA ARG A 101 20.15 19.04 -1.19
C ARG A 101 20.49 20.12 -2.20
N VAL A 102 20.56 21.35 -1.74
CA VAL A 102 21.15 22.45 -2.49
C VAL A 102 22.65 22.37 -2.30
N LYS A 103 23.42 22.19 -3.38
CA LYS A 103 24.89 22.31 -3.34
C LYS A 103 25.29 23.31 -4.43
N GLY A 104 25.71 24.50 -4.04
CA GLY A 104 25.91 25.63 -4.96
C GLY A 104 24.60 25.99 -5.67
N TYR A 105 24.65 26.18 -6.99
CA TYR A 105 23.49 26.45 -7.85
C TYR A 105 22.69 25.20 -8.25
N GLY A 106 23.10 24.00 -7.82
CA GLY A 106 22.45 22.74 -8.22
C GLY A 106 21.46 22.22 -7.18
N LEU A 107 20.18 22.10 -7.57
CA LEU A 107 19.16 21.39 -6.79
C LEU A 107 19.30 19.87 -7.02
N LYS A 108 19.91 19.14 -6.08
CA LYS A 108 20.08 17.69 -6.19
C LYS A 108 19.05 16.97 -5.33
N VAL A 109 18.05 16.37 -5.99
CA VAL A 109 17.09 15.49 -5.33
C VAL A 109 17.72 14.13 -5.08
N ARG A 110 17.81 13.69 -3.81
CA ARG A 110 18.23 12.33 -3.48
C ARG A 110 17.04 11.39 -3.57
N SER A 111 17.25 10.20 -4.15
CA SER A 111 16.23 9.16 -4.19
C SER A 111 16.08 8.51 -2.81
N LYS A 112 14.82 8.33 -2.37
CA LYS A 112 14.48 7.50 -1.20
C LYS A 112 14.93 6.06 -1.42
N ARG A 113 15.30 5.39 -0.33
CA ARG A 113 15.60 3.96 -0.24
C ARG A 113 14.55 3.31 0.64
N LEU A 114 14.12 2.11 0.28
CA LEU A 114 13.30 1.29 1.15
C LEU A 114 14.19 0.17 1.68
N HIS A 115 14.23 0.04 3.00
CA HIS A 115 14.81 -1.07 3.72
C HIS A 115 13.65 -1.90 4.23
N MET A 116 13.66 -3.20 3.99
CA MET A 116 12.56 -4.08 4.40
C MET A 116 13.11 -5.42 4.85
N ILE A 117 12.52 -5.94 5.92
CA ILE A 117 12.82 -7.25 6.47
C ILE A 117 11.52 -8.01 6.68
N PHE A 118 11.51 -9.29 6.33
CA PHE A 118 10.40 -10.18 6.60
C PHE A 118 10.87 -11.63 6.72
N PRO A 119 10.19 -12.46 7.54
CA PRO A 119 10.50 -13.88 7.62
C PRO A 119 9.90 -14.65 6.44
N VAL A 120 10.61 -15.71 6.04
CA VAL A 120 10.25 -16.64 4.98
C VAL A 120 10.43 -18.07 5.49
N SER A 121 9.50 -18.95 5.14
CA SER A 121 9.53 -20.37 5.52
C SER A 121 9.49 -21.24 4.28
N GLY A 122 10.43 -22.17 4.19
CA GLY A 122 10.40 -23.30 3.26
C GLY A 122 10.19 -24.62 4.01
N PRO A 123 9.99 -25.73 3.30
CA PRO A 123 9.85 -27.05 3.91
C PRO A 123 11.10 -27.52 4.67
N GLU A 124 12.30 -27.12 4.23
CA GLU A 124 13.56 -27.63 4.78
C GLU A 124 14.23 -26.66 5.76
N ALA A 125 13.98 -25.35 5.60
CA ALA A 125 14.57 -24.34 6.45
C ALA A 125 13.72 -23.06 6.52
N ARG A 126 13.98 -22.27 7.56
CA ARG A 126 13.39 -20.95 7.76
C ARG A 126 14.43 -19.87 7.58
N GLY A 127 14.00 -18.66 7.27
CA GLY A 127 14.93 -17.57 7.12
C GLY A 127 14.32 -16.19 7.25
N VAL A 128 15.19 -15.20 7.23
CA VAL A 128 14.84 -13.78 7.26
C VAL A 128 15.41 -13.12 6.01
N VAL A 129 14.54 -12.44 5.28
CA VAL A 129 14.90 -11.77 4.03
C VAL A 129 15.22 -10.32 4.34
N SER A 130 16.39 -9.87 3.95
CA SER A 130 16.86 -8.50 4.07
C SER A 130 16.89 -7.82 2.71
N ILE A 131 16.14 -6.73 2.57
CA ILE A 131 15.98 -6.01 1.29
C ILE A 131 16.41 -4.56 1.45
N GLU A 132 17.24 -4.10 0.51
CA GLU A 132 17.41 -2.69 0.21
C GLU A 132 17.06 -2.43 -1.25
N ALA A 133 16.18 -1.48 -1.52
CA ALA A 133 15.85 -1.09 -2.88
C ALA A 133 15.72 0.43 -3.08
N LYS A 134 15.88 0.84 -4.33
CA LYS A 134 15.61 2.20 -4.81
C LYS A 134 14.61 2.19 -5.94
N LYS A 135 13.75 3.21 -5.99
CA LYS A 135 12.93 3.50 -7.17
C LYS A 135 13.65 4.50 -8.07
N LYS A 136 13.88 4.14 -9.34
CA LYS A 136 14.49 5.00 -10.37
C LYS A 136 13.61 4.98 -11.62
N ARG A 137 13.18 6.16 -12.08
CA ARG A 137 12.32 6.34 -13.26
C ARG A 137 11.03 5.48 -13.23
N GLY A 138 10.47 5.24 -12.05
CA GLY A 138 9.27 4.43 -11.85
C GLY A 138 9.51 2.93 -11.67
N ARG A 139 10.75 2.44 -11.86
CA ARG A 139 11.11 1.02 -11.66
C ARG A 139 11.82 0.82 -10.32
N HIS A 140 11.50 -0.28 -9.63
CA HIS A 140 12.23 -0.71 -8.44
C HIS A 140 13.49 -1.46 -8.85
N LYS A 141 14.61 -1.10 -8.24
CA LYS A 141 15.90 -1.78 -8.41
C LYS A 141 16.41 -2.17 -7.03
N PHE A 142 16.65 -3.46 -6.83
CA PHE A 142 17.28 -3.96 -5.62
C PHE A 142 18.75 -3.53 -5.60
N LYS A 143 19.20 -3.17 -4.40
CA LYS A 143 20.58 -2.87 -4.07
C LYS A 143 21.17 -3.99 -3.22
N LEU A 144 20.31 -4.57 -2.38
CA LEU A 144 20.58 -5.74 -1.58
C LEU A 144 19.31 -6.59 -1.57
N LEU A 145 19.46 -7.88 -1.82
CA LEU A 145 18.49 -8.92 -1.58
C LEU A 145 19.26 -10.11 -1.02
N ALA A 146 19.19 -10.28 0.29
CA ALA A 146 19.86 -11.34 1.01
C ALA A 146 18.83 -12.17 1.79
N VAL A 147 19.10 -13.46 1.91
CA VAL A 147 18.31 -14.39 2.72
C VAL A 147 19.25 -14.97 3.77
N ASP A 148 18.94 -14.74 5.02
CA ASP A 148 19.58 -15.38 6.16
C ASP A 148 18.79 -16.64 6.48
N VAL A 149 19.33 -17.82 6.18
CA VAL A 149 18.69 -19.11 6.42
C VAL A 149 19.20 -19.69 7.72
N VAL A 150 18.27 -20.11 8.57
CA VAL A 150 18.52 -20.90 9.77
C VAL A 150 18.07 -22.31 9.44
N ARG A 151 19.03 -23.21 9.29
CA ARG A 151 18.77 -24.64 9.05
C ARG A 151 18.46 -25.32 10.39
N ASN A 152 17.76 -26.46 10.34
CA ASN A 152 17.34 -27.21 11.53
C ASN A 152 18.50 -27.68 12.43
N ASP A 153 19.73 -27.70 11.91
CA ASP A 153 20.96 -28.00 12.64
C ASP A 153 21.54 -26.78 13.38
N GLY A 154 20.88 -25.61 13.31
CA GLY A 154 21.32 -24.36 13.93
C GLY A 154 22.41 -23.63 13.15
N HIS A 155 22.78 -24.11 11.96
CA HIS A 155 23.72 -23.40 11.10
C HIS A 155 23.03 -22.24 10.38
N GLU A 156 23.60 -21.05 10.54
CA GLU A 156 23.18 -19.84 9.83
C GLU A 156 23.96 -19.69 8.52
N GLU A 157 23.27 -19.77 7.38
CA GLU A 157 23.85 -19.53 6.06
C GLU A 157 23.22 -18.30 5.41
N ARG A 158 24.05 -17.39 4.88
CA ARG A 158 23.58 -16.19 4.18
C ARG A 158 23.75 -16.33 2.68
N ILE A 159 22.64 -16.19 1.96
CA ILE A 159 22.59 -16.25 0.51
C ILE A 159 22.31 -14.85 -0.05
N PHE A 160 23.16 -14.38 -0.96
CA PHE A 160 22.97 -13.09 -1.64
C PHE A 160 22.47 -13.31 -3.07
N LEU A 161 21.24 -12.86 -3.34
CA LEU A 161 20.68 -12.84 -4.71
C LEU A 161 21.08 -11.58 -5.48
N GLU A 162 21.10 -10.44 -4.78
CA GLU A 162 21.61 -9.18 -5.31
C GLU A 162 22.38 -8.44 -4.23
N GLY A 163 23.52 -7.84 -4.59
CA GLY A 163 24.36 -7.07 -3.67
C GLY A 163 25.59 -7.85 -3.23
N SER A 164 26.18 -7.42 -2.12
CA SER A 164 27.41 -7.99 -1.56
C SER A 164 27.40 -7.88 -0.03
N ASP A 165 28.22 -8.69 0.62
CA ASP A 165 28.38 -8.67 2.08
C ASP A 165 28.77 -7.29 2.62
N SER A 166 29.62 -6.55 1.90
CA SER A 166 30.00 -5.17 2.24
C SER A 166 28.88 -4.13 2.15
N LEU A 167 27.76 -4.42 1.49
CA LEU A 167 26.56 -3.59 1.51
C LEU A 167 25.66 -3.94 2.69
N TYR A 168 25.66 -5.22 3.06
CA TYR A 168 24.91 -5.76 4.18
C TYR A 168 25.53 -5.30 5.53
N ASN A 169 26.85 -5.43 5.68
CA ASN A 169 27.59 -5.12 6.92
C ASN A 169 27.95 -3.65 7.10
N ARG A 170 27.45 -2.75 6.26
CA ARG A 170 27.88 -1.33 6.27
C ARG A 170 27.43 -0.54 7.50
N GLY A 171 26.73 -1.18 8.45
CA GLY A 171 26.06 -0.52 9.57
C GLY A 171 24.87 0.30 9.08
N GLY A 172 23.68 0.01 9.59
CA GLY A 172 22.48 0.74 9.18
C GLY A 172 21.20 0.14 9.73
N ILE A 173 20.07 0.71 9.31
CA ILE A 173 18.73 0.35 9.81
C ILE A 173 18.43 -1.16 9.66
N LEU A 174 19.03 -1.83 8.67
CA LEU A 174 18.86 -3.27 8.46
C LEU A 174 19.44 -4.12 9.59
N SER A 175 20.60 -3.77 10.17
CA SER A 175 21.19 -4.57 11.25
C SER A 175 20.35 -4.49 12.53
N GLU A 176 19.78 -3.33 12.83
CA GLU A 176 18.93 -3.14 14.02
C GLU A 176 17.57 -3.86 13.88
N LEU A 177 16.99 -3.86 12.67
CA LEU A 177 15.71 -4.51 12.44
C LEU A 177 15.82 -6.03 12.33
N ARG A 178 17.01 -6.59 12.12
CA ARG A 178 17.19 -8.01 11.85
C ARG A 178 17.14 -8.85 13.12
N ASP A 179 17.87 -8.45 14.15
CA ASP A 179 18.14 -9.29 15.32
C ASP A 179 16.86 -9.76 16.05
N PRO A 180 15.79 -8.94 16.17
CA PRO A 180 14.52 -9.42 16.71
C PRO A 180 13.88 -10.53 15.85
N PHE A 181 13.92 -10.40 14.52
CA PHE A 181 13.31 -11.37 13.61
C PHE A 181 14.10 -12.68 13.56
N LEU A 182 15.43 -12.61 13.62
CA LEU A 182 16.28 -13.80 13.64
C LEU A 182 16.05 -14.63 14.91
N LYS A 183 15.98 -13.96 16.07
CA LYS A 183 15.68 -14.62 17.35
C LYS A 183 14.31 -15.29 17.36
N VAL A 184 13.30 -14.61 16.81
CA VAL A 184 11.95 -15.18 16.71
C VAL A 184 11.93 -16.38 15.76
N ALA A 185 12.60 -16.29 14.61
CA ALA A 185 12.68 -17.40 13.66
C ALA A 185 13.37 -18.64 14.26
N ALA A 186 14.49 -18.45 14.97
CA ALA A 186 15.21 -19.52 15.64
C ALA A 186 14.44 -20.11 16.83
N ALA A 187 13.72 -19.29 17.60
CA ALA A 187 12.87 -19.77 18.69
C ALA A 187 11.70 -20.60 18.15
N GLN A 188 11.06 -20.16 17.07
CA GLN A 188 9.92 -20.86 16.49
C GLN A 188 10.28 -22.25 15.95
N SER A 189 11.47 -22.43 15.36
CA SER A 189 11.94 -23.77 14.97
C SER A 189 12.20 -24.70 16.15
N MET A 190 12.52 -24.15 17.33
CA MET A 190 12.72 -24.98 18.53
C MET A 190 11.39 -25.45 19.11
N TYR A 191 10.39 -24.57 19.19
CA TYR A 191 9.06 -24.93 19.70
C TYR A 191 8.34 -25.94 18.82
N GLU A 192 8.39 -25.77 17.49
CA GLU A 192 7.75 -26.76 16.61
C GLU A 192 8.41 -28.13 16.68
N ARG A 193 9.72 -28.19 16.91
CA ARG A 193 10.41 -29.47 17.12
C ARG A 193 9.97 -30.13 18.44
N GLU A 194 9.78 -29.34 19.48
CA GLU A 194 9.26 -29.81 20.77
C GLU A 194 7.82 -30.33 20.61
N ASP A 195 6.96 -29.58 19.89
CA ASP A 195 5.59 -30.00 19.56
C ASP A 195 5.57 -31.31 18.73
N ASP A 196 6.42 -31.44 17.71
CA ASP A 196 6.55 -32.66 16.89
C ASP A 196 7.02 -33.87 17.72
N GLU A 197 7.93 -33.65 18.68
CA GLU A 197 8.42 -34.67 19.60
C GLU A 197 7.31 -35.09 20.59
N GLU A 198 6.57 -34.14 21.16
CA GLU A 198 5.41 -34.40 22.05
C GLU A 198 4.28 -35.15 21.32
N ASP A 199 3.98 -34.78 20.08
CA ASP A 199 2.98 -35.47 19.25
C ASP A 199 3.42 -36.90 18.91
N ALA A 200 4.71 -37.12 18.63
CA ALA A 200 5.25 -38.45 18.38
C ALA A 200 5.24 -39.33 19.65
N GLU A 201 5.51 -38.74 20.81
CA GLU A 201 5.38 -39.42 22.10
C GLU A 201 3.92 -39.74 22.42
N THR A 202 3.02 -38.79 22.23
CA THR A 202 1.57 -38.98 22.40
C THR A 202 1.04 -40.08 21.48
N GLN A 203 1.48 -40.12 20.22
CA GLN A 203 1.14 -41.22 19.29
C GLN A 203 1.71 -42.57 19.72
N ARG A 204 2.94 -42.60 20.27
CA ARG A 204 3.53 -43.83 20.83
C ARG A 204 2.79 -44.30 22.07
N GLU A 205 2.37 -43.40 22.95
CA GLU A 205 1.56 -43.71 24.13
C GLU A 205 0.16 -44.20 23.75
N LEU A 206 -0.52 -43.52 22.81
CA LEU A 206 -1.81 -43.94 22.27
C LEU A 206 -1.71 -45.29 21.55
N GLY A 207 -0.63 -45.54 20.79
CA GLY A 207 -0.37 -46.83 20.13
C GLY A 207 -0.07 -47.96 21.12
N ARG A 208 0.60 -47.65 22.24
CA ARG A 208 0.90 -48.60 23.32
C ARG A 208 -0.32 -48.88 24.22
N GLY A 209 -1.21 -47.91 24.39
CA GLY A 209 -2.52 -48.08 25.03
C GLY A 209 -3.54 -48.81 24.14
N GLY A 210 -3.42 -48.69 22.81
CA GLY A 210 -4.29 -49.34 21.83
C GLY A 210 -4.14 -50.86 21.75
N SER A 211 -2.99 -51.44 22.12
CA SER A 211 -2.81 -52.90 22.14
C SER A 211 -3.42 -53.59 23.37
N ALA A 212 -3.85 -52.83 24.39
CA ALA A 212 -4.57 -53.36 25.55
C ALA A 212 -6.11 -53.21 25.42
N ALA A 213 -6.58 -52.36 24.50
CA ALA A 213 -8.01 -52.06 24.33
C ALA A 213 -8.67 -52.79 23.14
N ALA A 214 -7.94 -53.60 22.37
CA ALA A 214 -8.44 -54.31 21.19
C ALA A 214 -9.32 -55.55 21.50
N SER A 215 -9.77 -55.73 22.75
CA SER A 215 -10.69 -56.79 23.15
C SER A 215 -11.92 -56.25 23.87
N ALA A 216 -12.58 -55.22 23.32
CA ALA A 216 -13.92 -54.85 23.75
C ALA A 216 -14.69 -54.08 22.67
N THR A 217 -15.65 -54.80 22.08
CA THR A 217 -16.99 -54.29 21.76
C THR A 217 -17.16 -53.45 20.48
N GLY A 218 -17.98 -54.00 19.58
CA GLY A 218 -18.46 -53.34 18.38
C GLY A 218 -19.67 -52.43 18.57
N SER A 219 -20.10 -51.88 17.43
CA SER A 219 -21.35 -51.17 17.15
C SER A 219 -21.57 -49.81 17.85
N SER A 220 -21.51 -48.73 17.07
CA SER A 220 -22.71 -48.04 16.54
C SER A 220 -22.36 -46.63 16.05
N SER A 221 -23.02 -46.28 14.95
CA SER A 221 -23.01 -44.99 14.27
C SER A 221 -23.74 -43.89 15.05
N SER A 222 -23.18 -42.69 15.12
CA SER A 222 -23.96 -41.45 14.94
C SER A 222 -23.00 -40.29 14.69
N GLY A 223 -23.31 -39.48 13.68
CA GLY A 223 -22.48 -38.37 13.25
C GLY A 223 -22.56 -37.16 14.18
N SER A 224 -21.47 -36.40 14.23
CA SER A 224 -21.51 -34.98 14.54
C SER A 224 -20.48 -34.26 13.67
N ALA A 225 -20.99 -33.35 12.84
CA ALA A 225 -20.20 -32.48 12.00
C ALA A 225 -19.58 -31.39 12.88
N GLY A 226 -18.25 -31.31 12.88
CA GLY A 226 -17.50 -30.22 13.51
C GLY A 226 -17.54 -28.93 12.66
N PRO A 227 -17.49 -27.75 13.30
CA PRO A 227 -17.73 -26.47 12.65
C PRO A 227 -16.56 -26.06 11.75
N ARG A 228 -16.89 -25.82 10.49
CA ARG A 228 -16.03 -25.25 9.46
C ARG A 228 -15.76 -23.79 9.80
N SER A 229 -14.54 -23.47 10.23
CA SER A 229 -14.08 -22.10 10.47
C SER A 229 -14.09 -21.29 9.17
N GLN A 230 -15.16 -20.52 8.98
CA GLN A 230 -15.18 -19.39 8.05
C GLN A 230 -14.41 -18.22 8.68
N LEU A 231 -13.16 -18.03 8.26
CA LEU A 231 -12.38 -16.83 8.52
C LEU A 231 -11.68 -16.43 7.21
N GLY A 232 -12.46 -15.89 6.29
CA GLY A 232 -12.01 -15.49 4.96
C GLY A 232 -12.66 -14.22 4.42
N GLY A 233 -13.33 -13.44 5.28
CA GLY A 233 -14.09 -12.24 4.85
C GLY A 233 -13.62 -10.90 5.42
N SER A 234 -12.90 -10.87 6.56
CA SER A 234 -12.77 -9.63 7.35
C SER A 234 -11.71 -8.65 6.86
N GLU A 235 -10.65 -9.08 6.18
CA GLU A 235 -9.58 -8.16 5.76
C GLU A 235 -9.90 -7.40 4.46
N ALA A 236 -10.65 -8.02 3.55
CA ALA A 236 -11.12 -7.36 2.33
C ALA A 236 -12.20 -6.32 2.66
N GLU A 237 -13.14 -6.64 3.56
CA GLU A 237 -14.15 -5.70 4.06
C GLU A 237 -13.53 -4.56 4.88
N ALA A 238 -12.45 -4.82 5.64
CA ALA A 238 -11.75 -3.77 6.38
C ALA A 238 -10.95 -2.81 5.49
N GLU A 239 -10.40 -3.27 4.36
CA GLU A 239 -9.74 -2.43 3.36
C GLU A 239 -10.76 -1.61 2.55
N GLU A 240 -11.90 -2.20 2.18
CA GLU A 240 -13.00 -1.48 1.52
C GLU A 240 -13.63 -0.43 2.45
N ALA A 241 -13.82 -0.75 3.74
CA ALA A 241 -14.30 0.21 4.74
C ALA A 241 -13.34 1.39 4.90
N LYS A 242 -12.02 1.16 4.91
CA LYS A 242 -11.01 2.25 4.98
C LYS A 242 -11.03 3.14 3.72
N GLN A 243 -11.29 2.57 2.55
CA GLN A 243 -11.43 3.35 1.32
C GLN A 243 -12.73 4.17 1.34
N LEU A 244 -13.87 3.59 1.74
CA LEU A 244 -15.15 4.28 1.88
C LEU A 244 -15.08 5.44 2.89
N TYR A 245 -14.46 5.23 4.06
CA TYR A 245 -14.26 6.30 5.06
C TYR A 245 -13.39 7.46 4.54
N PHE A 246 -12.41 7.19 3.66
CA PHE A 246 -11.58 8.24 3.06
C PHE A 246 -12.38 9.10 2.06
N TYR A 247 -13.32 8.49 1.32
CA TYR A 247 -14.19 9.22 0.40
C TYR A 247 -15.28 10.03 1.13
N GLU A 248 -15.90 9.47 2.17
CA GLU A 248 -16.89 10.21 2.98
C GLU A 248 -16.26 11.40 3.72
N TRP A 249 -15.09 11.21 4.34
CA TRP A 249 -14.39 12.31 5.00
C TRP A 249 -13.97 13.42 4.01
N GLY A 250 -13.55 13.04 2.79
CA GLY A 250 -13.23 13.98 1.72
C GLY A 250 -14.45 14.77 1.24
N TRP A 251 -15.62 14.14 1.18
CA TRP A 251 -16.89 14.77 0.80
C TRP A 251 -17.44 15.71 1.87
N GLU A 252 -17.39 15.33 3.13
CA GLU A 252 -17.73 16.20 4.27
C GLU A 252 -16.84 17.46 4.30
N MET A 253 -15.54 17.32 4.07
CA MET A 253 -14.59 18.44 3.96
C MET A 253 -14.94 19.38 2.79
N LEU A 254 -15.27 18.82 1.62
CA LEU A 254 -15.62 19.61 0.45
C LEU A 254 -16.94 20.38 0.66
N LEU A 255 -17.96 19.73 1.23
CA LEU A 255 -19.23 20.36 1.58
C LEU A 255 -19.05 21.48 2.62
N THR A 256 -18.17 21.27 3.61
CA THR A 256 -17.85 22.28 4.62
C THR A 256 -17.14 23.50 4.03
N GLN A 257 -16.29 23.31 3.02
CA GLN A 257 -15.65 24.42 2.31
C GLN A 257 -16.64 25.16 1.40
N MET A 258 -17.52 24.43 0.72
CA MET A 258 -18.58 25.00 -0.11
C MET A 258 -19.60 25.80 0.70
N SER A 259 -19.94 25.36 1.92
CA SER A 259 -20.84 26.11 2.81
C SER A 259 -20.20 27.41 3.32
N LYS A 260 -18.90 27.39 3.65
CA LYS A 260 -18.13 28.61 4.00
C LYS A 260 -18.05 29.60 2.85
N LEU A 261 -17.92 29.11 1.60
CA LEU A 261 -17.94 29.95 0.40
C LEU A 261 -19.33 30.59 0.17
N LYS A 262 -20.41 29.82 0.30
CA LYS A 262 -21.78 30.35 0.19
C LYS A 262 -22.07 31.43 1.25
N MET A 263 -21.59 31.25 2.48
CA MET A 263 -21.71 32.23 3.56
C MET A 263 -20.96 33.52 3.23
N LYS A 264 -19.72 33.43 2.74
CA LYS A 264 -18.93 34.61 2.32
C LYS A 264 -19.56 35.37 1.15
N VAL A 265 -20.13 34.66 0.18
CA VAL A 265 -20.83 35.29 -0.96
C VAL A 265 -22.09 36.02 -0.49
N LYS A 266 -22.88 35.41 0.40
CA LYS A 266 -24.09 36.03 0.97
C LYS A 266 -23.76 37.26 1.83
N GLN A 267 -22.66 37.20 2.59
CA GLN A 267 -22.18 38.31 3.41
C GLN A 267 -21.65 39.47 2.55
N SER A 268 -20.98 39.17 1.43
CA SER A 268 -20.52 40.18 0.47
C SER A 268 -21.66 40.84 -0.33
N GLN A 269 -22.80 40.15 -0.50
CA GLN A 269 -23.98 40.73 -1.16
C GLN A 269 -24.81 41.60 -0.20
N SER A 270 -24.81 41.29 1.11
CA SER A 270 -25.46 42.12 2.14
C SER A 270 -24.72 43.43 2.47
N LEU A 271 -23.45 43.54 2.10
CA LEU A 271 -22.60 44.74 2.30
C LEU A 271 -22.64 45.71 1.11
N LYS A 272 -23.41 45.40 0.06
CA LYS A 272 -23.57 46.23 -1.15
C LYS A 272 -24.98 46.84 -1.28
N VAL A 273 -25.75 46.86 -0.20
CA VAL A 273 -27.03 47.59 -0.08
C VAL A 273 -26.85 48.75 0.88
#